data_AF-A0A8T3MFJ5-F1
#
_entry.id   AF-A0A8T3MFJ5-F1
#
_cell.length_a   1.000
_cell.length_b   1.000
_cell.length_c   1.000
_cell.angle_alpha   90.00
_cell.angle_beta   90.00
_cell.angle_gamma   90.00
#
_symmetry.space_group_name_H-M   'P 1'
#
loop_
_entity.id
_entity.type
_entity.pdbx_description
1 polymer ?
#
loop_
_entity_poly.entity_id
_entity_poly.type
_entity_poly.pdbx_seq_one_letter_code
_entity_poly.pdbx_strand_id
1 'polypeptide(L)'
;MLRNAVTCMATGLIAVGALIGCATVQPSPAPAEPTLANAGECPVTRPGAGPPGVSPDLFFGSGAAHGNGQLWVGGLWPDGVIVADARFVDEDGAVGMKFGWWRESAGELTITGRRLDGPAPPARGEVPSGYGSLGFQASGVIFPTEGCWEVTGTVAGTSLTFVTFVRKQEITPSPAGTFAADRALIGPCIAFELGGRASVGDAVNAWWWDQGASGDCSTRTSDVVRTKARTVVAAESIRVTIPIPLMGGTDREINVVVGASGDGLAGTVSDGRESAAVRLVRVSEVDPESRPVP
;
A
#
# COMPACT_ATOMS: atom_id res chain seq x y z
N MET A 1 -34.70 12.10 11.24
CA MET A 1 -35.84 13.03 11.10
C MET A 1 -35.50 14.33 11.83
N LEU A 2 -34.94 15.32 11.14
CA LEU A 2 -34.95 16.71 11.60
C LEU A 2 -35.39 17.56 10.41
N ARG A 3 -36.55 18.20 10.56
CA ARG A 3 -37.13 19.14 9.60
C ARG A 3 -36.65 20.54 10.00
N ASN A 4 -35.87 21.19 9.14
CA ASN A 4 -35.58 22.62 9.30
C ASN A 4 -36.74 23.41 8.69
N ALA A 5 -37.47 24.13 9.53
CA ALA A 5 -38.48 25.11 9.13
C ALA A 5 -37.82 26.48 8.94
N VAL A 6 -38.10 27.13 7.81
CA VAL A 6 -37.69 28.50 7.51
C VAL A 6 -38.90 29.41 7.73
N THR A 7 -38.79 30.35 8.66
CA THR A 7 -39.81 31.39 8.91
C THR A 7 -39.41 32.65 8.15
N CYS A 8 -40.21 33.05 7.16
CA CYS A 8 -40.09 34.33 6.46
C CYS A 8 -41.05 35.34 7.08
N MET A 9 -40.55 36.43 7.65
CA MET A 9 -41.35 37.65 7.91
C MET A 9 -40.95 38.73 6.90
N ALA A 10 -41.96 39.20 6.17
CA ALA A 10 -41.87 40.22 5.14
C ALA A 10 -42.10 41.61 5.74
N THR A 11 -41.27 42.59 5.37
CA THR A 11 -41.66 44.01 5.43
C THR A 11 -40.94 44.83 4.34
N GLY A 12 -41.73 45.43 3.44
CA GLY A 12 -41.52 46.80 2.93
C GLY A 12 -40.50 47.09 1.83
N LEU A 13 -41.00 47.25 0.60
CA LEU A 13 -40.64 48.21 -0.46
C LEU A 13 -39.18 48.75 -0.57
N ILE A 14 -38.53 48.46 -1.71
CA ILE A 14 -38.13 49.39 -2.78
C ILE A 14 -37.64 48.53 -3.97
N ALA A 15 -38.31 48.63 -5.12
CA ALA A 15 -37.96 47.88 -6.32
C ALA A 15 -36.79 48.55 -7.05
N VAL A 16 -35.57 48.06 -6.84
CA VAL A 16 -34.45 48.22 -7.78
C VAL A 16 -34.20 46.84 -8.38
N GLY A 17 -34.48 46.71 -9.68
CA GLY A 17 -34.30 45.47 -10.43
C GLY A 17 -32.81 45.14 -10.63
N ALA A 18 -32.22 44.45 -9.66
CA ALA A 18 -30.98 43.73 -9.84
C ALA A 18 -31.32 42.25 -10.03
N LEU A 19 -31.10 41.73 -11.25
CA LEU A 19 -31.12 40.30 -11.55
C LEU A 19 -29.93 39.65 -10.82
N ILE A 20 -30.12 39.34 -9.54
CA ILE A 20 -29.19 38.49 -8.79
C ILE A 20 -29.46 37.06 -9.25
N GLY A 21 -28.72 36.63 -10.27
CA GLY A 21 -28.69 35.23 -10.67
C GLY A 21 -28.14 34.41 -9.51
N CYS A 22 -28.98 33.54 -8.94
CA CYS A 22 -28.52 32.51 -8.01
C CYS A 22 -27.57 31.59 -8.78
N ALA A 23 -26.26 31.84 -8.67
CA ALA A 23 -25.26 30.89 -9.12
C ALA A 23 -25.41 29.64 -8.25
N THR A 24 -25.93 28.57 -8.84
CA THR A 24 -25.91 27.24 -8.25
C THR A 24 -24.44 26.84 -8.10
N VAL A 25 -23.93 26.88 -6.86
CA VAL A 25 -22.62 26.34 -6.53
C VAL A 25 -22.70 24.83 -6.75
N GLN A 26 -22.17 24.38 -7.89
CA GLN A 26 -22.09 22.97 -8.21
C GLN A 26 -21.07 22.35 -7.24
N PRO A 27 -21.44 21.30 -6.47
CA PRO A 27 -20.49 20.65 -5.58
C PRO A 27 -19.30 20.15 -6.41
N SER A 28 -18.10 20.59 -6.02
CA SER A 28 -16.86 20.12 -6.65
C SER A 28 -16.82 18.59 -6.55
N PRO A 29 -16.46 17.88 -7.62
CA PRO A 29 -16.25 16.43 -7.52
C PRO A 29 -15.27 16.15 -6.40
N ALA A 30 -15.58 15.15 -5.57
CA ALA A 30 -14.68 14.68 -4.54
C ALA A 30 -13.31 14.34 -5.18
N PRO A 31 -12.19 14.68 -4.54
CA PRO A 31 -10.87 14.30 -5.05
C PRO A 31 -10.85 12.79 -5.31
N ALA A 32 -10.46 12.39 -6.52
CA ALA A 32 -10.30 10.99 -6.85
C ALA A 32 -9.29 10.34 -5.88
N GLU A 33 -9.58 9.12 -5.46
CA GLU A 33 -8.66 8.36 -4.61
C GLU A 33 -7.34 8.14 -5.37
N PRO A 34 -6.19 8.44 -4.75
CA PRO A 34 -4.91 8.28 -5.40
C PRO A 34 -4.59 6.80 -5.61
N THR A 35 -4.30 6.44 -6.86
CA THR A 35 -3.96 5.08 -7.27
C THR A 35 -2.45 4.91 -7.43
N LEU A 36 -1.97 3.66 -7.56
CA LEU A 36 -0.59 3.39 -7.95
C LEU A 36 -0.19 4.01 -9.29
N ALA A 37 -1.14 4.21 -10.21
CA ALA A 37 -0.87 4.89 -11.48
C ALA A 37 -0.48 6.36 -11.24
N ASN A 38 -1.09 7.02 -10.25
CA ASN A 38 -0.74 8.39 -9.87
C ASN A 38 0.66 8.50 -9.25
N ALA A 39 1.19 7.42 -8.66
CA ALA A 39 2.56 7.40 -8.15
C ALA A 39 3.59 7.62 -9.27
N GLY A 40 3.29 7.17 -10.50
CA GLY A 40 4.17 7.37 -11.66
C GLY A 40 4.28 8.83 -12.13
N GLU A 41 3.33 9.68 -11.75
CA GLU A 41 3.30 11.11 -12.08
C GLU A 41 3.92 11.98 -10.98
N CYS A 42 4.14 11.42 -9.78
CA CYS A 42 4.74 12.12 -8.66
C CYS A 42 6.28 12.20 -8.85
N PRO A 43 6.89 13.40 -8.81
CA PRO A 43 8.34 13.56 -8.97
C PRO A 43 9.10 13.17 -7.70
N VAL A 44 8.96 11.92 -7.28
CA VAL A 44 9.51 11.37 -6.03
C VAL A 44 11.03 11.52 -5.93
N THR A 45 11.50 11.83 -4.73
CA THR A 45 12.93 11.89 -4.42
C THR A 45 13.47 10.47 -4.25
N ARG A 46 14.43 10.09 -5.10
CA ARG A 46 15.10 8.80 -4.99
C ARG A 46 16.05 8.78 -3.78
N PRO A 47 15.97 7.77 -2.91
CA PRO A 47 16.91 7.61 -1.80
C PRO A 47 18.34 7.35 -2.31
N GLY A 48 19.31 7.80 -1.52
CA GLY A 48 20.75 7.63 -1.72
C GLY A 48 21.48 7.46 -0.39
N ALA A 49 22.76 7.84 -0.36
CA ALA A 49 23.61 7.68 0.81
C ALA A 49 23.44 8.82 1.84
N GLY A 50 23.68 8.49 3.11
CA GLY A 50 23.73 9.44 4.21
C GLY A 50 24.92 10.40 4.17
N PRO A 51 25.04 11.25 5.22
CA PRO A 51 26.11 12.24 5.31
C PRO A 51 27.50 11.58 5.31
N PRO A 52 28.46 12.10 4.53
CA PRO A 52 29.83 11.59 4.54
C PRO A 52 30.47 11.65 5.93
N GLY A 53 31.22 10.61 6.30
CA GLY A 53 31.95 10.57 7.58
C GLY A 53 31.10 10.26 8.80
N VAL A 54 29.78 10.12 8.65
CA VAL A 54 28.87 9.69 9.72
C VAL A 54 28.69 8.18 9.66
N SER A 55 28.86 7.49 10.79
CA SER A 55 28.59 6.05 10.87
C SER A 55 27.13 5.76 10.54
N PRO A 56 26.81 4.76 9.69
CA PRO A 56 25.44 4.38 9.39
C PRO A 56 24.58 4.08 10.62
N ASP A 57 25.18 3.59 11.71
CA ASP A 57 24.48 3.26 12.96
C ASP A 57 23.99 4.50 13.72
N LEU A 58 24.54 5.68 13.43
CA LEU A 58 24.19 6.95 14.09
C LEU A 58 23.07 7.70 13.37
N PHE A 59 22.71 7.28 12.14
CA PHE A 59 21.74 7.97 11.32
C PHE A 59 20.66 7.02 10.81
N PHE A 60 19.46 7.17 11.37
CA PHE A 60 18.28 6.42 10.94
C PHE A 60 18.07 6.56 9.43
N GLY A 61 18.10 5.42 8.73
CA GLY A 61 17.93 5.36 7.29
C GLY A 61 19.11 5.92 6.48
N SER A 62 20.34 5.80 6.98
CA SER A 62 21.56 6.20 6.27
C SER A 62 21.70 5.60 4.86
N GLY A 63 21.21 4.37 4.64
CA GLY A 63 21.17 3.75 3.29
C GLY A 63 20.02 4.21 2.39
N ALA A 64 19.13 5.06 2.91
CA ALA A 64 17.94 5.54 2.22
C ALA A 64 17.72 7.03 2.56
N ALA A 65 18.73 7.83 2.22
CA ALA A 65 18.82 9.22 2.60
C ALA A 65 18.88 10.18 1.40
N HIS A 66 18.60 11.45 1.65
CA HIS A 66 18.74 12.54 0.70
C HIS A 66 19.33 13.74 1.43
N GLY A 67 20.20 14.51 0.80
CA GLY A 67 20.81 15.67 1.45
C GLY A 67 21.49 16.63 0.50
N ASN A 68 21.80 17.82 1.02
CA ASN A 68 22.37 18.95 0.28
C ASN A 68 23.76 19.39 0.80
N GLY A 69 24.43 18.56 1.60
CA GLY A 69 25.73 18.88 2.19
C GLY A 69 25.67 19.60 3.54
N GLN A 70 24.49 20.06 3.98
CA GLN A 70 24.29 20.71 5.28
C GLN A 70 23.14 20.11 6.10
N LEU A 71 22.18 19.51 5.41
CA LEU A 71 21.06 18.82 6.00
C LEU A 71 20.81 17.53 5.21
N TRP A 72 20.52 16.46 5.93
CA TRP A 72 20.08 15.19 5.35
C TRP A 72 18.78 14.76 6.00
N VAL A 73 17.93 14.12 5.20
CA VAL A 73 16.78 13.33 5.65
C VAL A 73 17.07 11.86 5.34
N GLY A 74 16.74 10.97 6.27
CA GLY A 74 16.92 9.53 6.19
C GLY A 74 15.62 8.80 6.48
N GLY A 75 15.53 7.57 6.00
CA GLY A 75 14.32 6.75 6.11
C GLY A 75 13.33 7.00 4.98
N LEU A 76 13.81 7.49 3.83
CA LEU A 76 13.01 7.55 2.61
C LEU A 76 12.67 6.13 2.18
N TRP A 77 11.41 5.89 1.80
CA TRP A 77 10.99 4.58 1.33
C TRP A 77 11.58 4.25 -0.04
N PRO A 78 11.74 2.96 -0.39
CA PRO A 78 12.09 2.55 -1.74
C PRO A 78 11.19 3.23 -2.78
N ASP A 79 11.81 3.68 -3.87
CA ASP A 79 11.14 4.42 -4.96
C ASP A 79 10.40 5.70 -4.51
N GLY A 80 10.62 6.18 -3.28
CA GLY A 80 9.95 7.36 -2.74
C GLY A 80 8.45 7.18 -2.51
N VAL A 81 7.97 5.94 -2.43
CA VAL A 81 6.56 5.59 -2.22
C VAL A 81 6.34 5.03 -0.82
N ILE A 82 5.55 5.72 -0.01
CA ILE A 82 5.07 5.24 1.29
C ILE A 82 3.80 4.41 1.07
N VAL A 83 3.82 3.15 1.50
CA VAL A 83 2.65 2.28 1.56
C VAL A 83 2.31 2.04 3.03
N ALA A 84 1.45 2.88 3.58
CA ALA A 84 1.09 2.90 4.99
C ALA A 84 0.07 1.80 5.32
N ASP A 85 0.50 0.81 6.10
CA ASP A 85 -0.45 -0.11 6.75
C ASP A 85 -1.20 0.58 7.89
N ALA A 86 -2.22 -0.10 8.44
CA ALA A 86 -3.12 0.45 9.44
C ALA A 86 -2.42 0.97 10.72
N ARG A 87 -1.18 0.57 11.03
CA ARG A 87 -0.43 1.05 12.20
C ARG A 87 0.10 2.47 12.03
N PHE A 88 0.16 2.94 10.78
CA PHE A 88 0.62 4.29 10.43
C PHE A 88 -0.55 5.23 10.09
N VAL A 89 -1.79 4.76 10.23
CA VAL A 89 -2.99 5.52 9.90
C VAL A 89 -3.71 5.88 11.19
N ASP A 90 -3.86 7.17 11.44
CA ASP A 90 -4.58 7.70 12.61
C ASP A 90 -6.10 7.53 12.43
N GLU A 91 -6.87 7.72 13.52
CA GLU A 91 -8.34 7.58 13.52
C GLU A 91 -9.04 8.54 12.55
N ASP A 92 -8.45 9.71 12.31
CA ASP A 92 -8.93 10.70 11.35
C ASP A 92 -8.51 10.39 9.90
N GLY A 93 -7.75 9.30 9.70
CA GLY A 93 -7.25 8.85 8.42
C GLY A 93 -5.95 9.51 7.98
N ALA A 94 -5.31 10.35 8.80
CA ALA A 94 -3.99 10.89 8.49
C ALA A 94 -2.93 9.77 8.52
N VAL A 95 -1.85 9.94 7.76
CA VAL A 95 -0.72 9.00 7.72
C VAL A 95 0.47 9.62 8.46
N GLY A 96 0.90 8.97 9.54
CA GLY A 96 2.10 9.35 10.28
C GLY A 96 3.32 8.56 9.80
N MET A 97 4.41 9.24 9.41
CA MET A 97 5.65 8.58 9.01
C MET A 97 6.87 9.17 9.69
N LYS A 98 7.78 8.30 10.13
CA LYS A 98 9.01 8.69 10.82
C LYS A 98 10.13 8.99 9.84
N PHE A 99 10.82 10.10 10.06
CA PHE A 99 12.04 10.47 9.33
C PHE A 99 13.17 10.81 10.31
N GLY A 100 14.39 10.48 9.91
CA GLY A 100 15.60 10.89 10.60
C GLY A 100 16.21 12.10 9.91
N TRP A 101 16.68 13.08 10.67
CA TRP A 101 17.39 14.23 10.12
C TRP A 101 18.80 14.29 10.66
N TRP A 102 19.77 14.62 9.82
CA TRP A 102 21.14 14.91 10.23
C TRP A 102 21.47 16.36 9.93
N ARG A 103 21.81 17.12 10.97
CA ARG A 103 22.04 18.57 10.91
C ARG A 103 23.51 18.89 11.09
N GLU A 104 24.15 19.45 10.05
CA GLU A 104 25.47 20.08 10.17
C GLU A 104 25.36 21.55 10.61
N SER A 105 24.19 22.15 10.44
CA SER A 105 23.89 23.50 10.94
C SER A 105 23.21 23.42 12.30
N ALA A 106 23.71 24.19 13.27
CA ALA A 106 23.14 24.19 14.61
C ALA A 106 21.80 24.92 14.63
N GLY A 107 20.73 24.27 15.11
CA GLY A 107 19.44 24.94 15.25
C GLY A 107 18.25 24.00 15.40
N GLU A 108 17.10 24.58 15.67
CA GLU A 108 15.84 23.86 15.71
C GLU A 108 15.41 23.45 14.30
N LEU A 109 14.93 22.21 14.18
CA LEU A 109 14.36 21.70 12.94
C LEU A 109 12.87 22.04 12.90
N THR A 110 12.46 22.67 11.80
CA THR A 110 11.05 22.83 11.46
C THR A 110 10.75 22.04 10.21
N ILE A 111 9.57 21.42 10.13
CA ILE A 111 9.16 20.64 8.96
C ILE A 111 7.76 21.07 8.54
N THR A 112 7.61 21.31 7.24
CA THR A 112 6.32 21.61 6.61
C THR A 112 6.17 20.76 5.35
N GLY A 113 4.94 20.57 4.89
CA GLY A 113 4.73 19.95 3.58
C GLY A 113 3.48 20.44 2.87
N ARG A 114 3.51 20.37 1.54
CA ARG A 114 2.41 20.75 0.66
C ARG A 114 2.09 19.61 -0.31
N ARG A 115 0.81 19.48 -0.64
CA ARG A 115 0.34 18.53 -1.64
C ARG A 115 0.62 19.08 -3.04
N LEU A 116 1.10 18.23 -3.94
CA LEU A 116 1.48 18.59 -5.32
C LEU A 116 0.40 18.22 -6.35
N ASP A 117 -0.39 17.19 -6.07
CA ASP A 117 -1.33 16.57 -7.01
C ASP A 117 -2.81 16.88 -6.71
N GLY A 118 -3.07 17.79 -5.78
CA GLY A 118 -4.42 18.18 -5.42
C GLY A 118 -4.50 19.07 -4.18
N PRO A 119 -5.70 19.58 -3.84
CA PRO A 119 -5.91 20.35 -2.62
C PRO A 119 -5.84 19.46 -1.38
N ALA A 120 -5.11 19.90 -0.36
CA ALA A 120 -5.13 19.34 0.99
C ALA A 120 -4.61 20.36 2.01
N PRO A 121 -4.95 20.23 3.31
CA PRO A 121 -4.23 20.91 4.38
C PRO A 121 -2.72 20.58 4.34
N PRO A 122 -1.84 21.46 4.86
CA PRO A 122 -0.41 21.17 4.87
C PRO A 122 -0.08 19.95 5.73
N ALA A 123 0.92 19.17 5.29
CA ALA A 123 1.52 18.15 6.13
C ALA A 123 2.28 18.81 7.27
N ARG A 124 2.18 18.22 8.47
CA ARG A 124 2.72 18.78 9.71
C ARG A 124 3.93 17.99 10.17
N GLY A 125 4.98 18.71 10.55
CA GLY A 125 6.13 18.15 11.24
C GLY A 125 5.92 18.01 12.73
N GLU A 126 6.33 16.88 13.28
CA GLU A 126 6.46 16.67 14.72
C GLU A 126 7.93 16.46 15.05
N VAL A 127 8.54 17.44 15.72
CA VAL A 127 9.96 17.43 16.06
C VAL A 127 10.08 17.39 17.59
N PRO A 128 10.38 16.22 18.18
CA PRO A 128 10.54 16.10 19.63
C PRO A 128 11.78 16.85 20.12
N SER A 129 11.69 17.37 21.35
CA SER A 129 12.85 17.85 22.11
C SER A 129 13.73 16.70 22.60
N GLY A 130 14.88 17.02 23.20
CA GLY A 130 15.79 16.02 23.79
C GLY A 130 16.96 15.60 22.88
N TYR A 131 17.00 16.11 21.65
CA TYR A 131 18.17 16.03 20.78
C TYR A 131 19.04 17.29 20.90
N GLY A 132 20.32 17.17 20.58
CA GLY A 132 21.26 18.30 20.59
C GLY A 132 20.93 19.35 19.53
N SER A 133 21.77 20.38 19.40
CA SER A 133 21.63 21.39 18.33
C SER A 133 22.18 20.93 16.98
N LEU A 134 23.02 19.88 16.97
CA LEU A 134 23.70 19.30 15.80
C LEU A 134 23.48 17.79 15.74
N GLY A 135 23.80 17.20 14.59
CA GLY A 135 23.72 15.76 14.35
C GLY A 135 22.28 15.27 14.23
N PHE A 136 22.04 14.06 14.72
CA PHE A 136 20.77 13.37 14.56
C PHE A 136 19.59 14.06 15.28
N GLN A 137 18.44 14.10 14.61
CA GLN A 137 17.14 14.52 15.13
C GLN A 137 16.06 13.58 14.56
N ALA A 138 15.31 12.91 15.43
CA ALA A 138 14.13 12.18 14.99
C ALA A 138 12.98 13.16 14.70
N SER A 139 12.07 12.77 13.80
CA SER A 139 10.83 13.50 13.52
C SER A 139 9.72 12.56 13.06
N GLY A 140 8.47 13.00 13.23
CA GLY A 140 7.31 12.51 12.49
C GLY A 140 6.87 13.54 11.43
N VAL A 141 6.29 13.05 10.35
CA VAL A 141 5.53 13.87 9.39
C VAL A 141 4.14 13.27 9.27
N ILE A 142 3.13 14.10 9.49
CA ILE A 142 1.72 13.74 9.40
C ILE A 142 1.17 14.25 8.08
N PHE A 143 0.78 13.33 7.21
CA PHE A 143 0.14 13.59 5.92
C PHE A 143 -1.38 13.51 6.08
N PRO A 144 -2.13 14.62 5.90
CA PRO A 144 -3.58 14.62 6.07
C PRO A 144 -4.33 13.72 5.09
N THR A 145 -3.75 13.46 3.91
CA THR A 145 -4.32 12.61 2.88
C THR A 145 -3.22 11.82 2.16
N GLU A 146 -3.63 10.77 1.47
CA GLU A 146 -2.81 10.16 0.42
C GLU A 146 -2.56 11.15 -0.74
N GLY A 147 -1.56 10.88 -1.57
CA GLY A 147 -1.16 11.69 -2.72
C GLY A 147 0.34 12.01 -2.77
N CYS A 148 0.71 12.89 -3.70
CA CYS A 148 2.07 13.37 -3.89
C CYS A 148 2.37 14.57 -2.99
N TRP A 149 3.39 14.46 -2.14
CA TRP A 149 3.74 15.45 -1.13
C TRP A 149 5.17 15.95 -1.29
N GLU A 150 5.34 17.27 -1.28
CA GLU A 150 6.64 17.92 -1.09
C GLU A 150 6.80 18.30 0.37
N VAL A 151 7.88 17.84 0.99
CA VAL A 151 8.20 18.06 2.41
C VAL A 151 9.51 18.83 2.51
N THR A 152 9.51 19.91 3.28
CA THR A 152 10.69 20.76 3.51
C THR A 152 11.04 20.78 4.98
N GLY A 153 12.27 20.39 5.30
CA GLY A 153 12.89 20.60 6.60
C GLY A 153 13.82 21.80 6.57
N THR A 154 13.74 22.65 7.59
CA THR A 154 14.54 23.88 7.70
C THR A 154 15.24 23.96 9.05
N VAL A 155 16.54 24.28 9.02
CA VAL A 155 17.40 24.48 10.19
C VAL A 155 18.28 25.69 9.94
N ALA A 156 18.19 26.71 10.80
CA ALA A 156 19.05 27.91 10.75
C ALA A 156 19.20 28.56 9.35
N GLY A 157 18.11 28.58 8.57
CA GLY A 157 18.09 29.13 7.20
C GLY A 157 18.47 28.14 6.10
N THR A 158 19.06 27.00 6.44
CA THR A 158 19.30 25.88 5.52
C THR A 158 18.02 25.08 5.35
N SER A 159 17.59 24.83 4.11
CA SER A 159 16.41 24.01 3.81
C SER A 159 16.75 22.84 2.92
N LEU A 160 16.09 21.70 3.15
CA LEU A 160 16.14 20.51 2.31
C LEU A 160 14.71 20.07 2.01
N THR A 161 14.45 19.78 0.74
CA THR A 161 13.14 19.32 0.28
C THR A 161 13.26 17.91 -0.28
N PHE A 162 12.26 17.08 0.01
CA PHE A 162 12.05 15.81 -0.67
C PHE A 162 10.58 15.66 -1.07
N VAL A 163 10.34 14.84 -2.10
CA VAL A 163 9.01 14.51 -2.58
C VAL A 163 8.76 13.02 -2.36
N THR A 164 7.58 12.68 -1.84
CA THR A 164 7.15 11.31 -1.63
C THR A 164 5.69 11.13 -2.03
N PHE A 165 5.36 9.95 -2.56
CA PHE A 165 3.97 9.57 -2.79
C PHE A 165 3.48 8.76 -1.59
N VAL A 166 2.39 9.19 -0.97
CA VAL A 166 1.77 8.53 0.18
C VAL A 166 0.53 7.81 -0.27
N ARG A 167 0.43 6.52 0.05
CA ARG A 167 -0.81 5.77 -0.06
C ARG A 167 -1.00 4.85 1.13
N LYS A 168 -2.25 4.56 1.45
CA LYS A 168 -2.63 3.54 2.41
C LYS A 168 -2.58 2.19 1.71
N GLN A 169 -2.23 1.18 2.47
CA GLN A 169 -2.30 -0.19 1.98
C GLN A 169 -3.77 -0.55 1.80
N GLU A 170 -4.13 -0.95 0.58
CA GLU A 170 -5.45 -1.54 0.32
C GLU A 170 -5.54 -2.88 1.06
N ILE A 171 -6.50 -2.96 1.98
CA ILE A 171 -6.86 -4.19 2.68
C ILE A 171 -8.20 -4.66 2.12
N THR A 172 -8.17 -5.66 1.24
CA THR A 172 -9.40 -6.25 0.71
C THR A 172 -9.88 -7.33 1.69
N PRO A 173 -11.15 -7.29 2.15
CA PRO A 173 -11.74 -8.39 2.89
C PRO A 173 -11.64 -9.66 2.04
N SER A 174 -10.97 -10.67 2.59
CA SER A 174 -10.84 -11.96 1.94
C SER A 174 -11.57 -13.01 2.76
N PRO A 175 -12.18 -14.03 2.14
CA PRO A 175 -12.71 -15.12 2.93
C PRO A 175 -11.53 -15.83 3.60
N ALA A 176 -11.47 -15.81 4.93
CA ALA A 176 -10.40 -16.48 5.68
C ALA A 176 -10.47 -17.99 5.45
N GLY A 177 -9.34 -18.68 5.25
CA GLY A 177 -9.28 -20.14 5.15
C GLY A 177 -8.34 -20.65 4.07
N THR A 178 -8.28 -21.97 3.92
CA THR A 178 -7.50 -22.63 2.88
C THR A 178 -8.39 -22.94 1.68
N PHE A 179 -7.90 -22.61 0.49
CA PHE A 179 -8.62 -22.78 -0.76
C PHE A 179 -7.80 -23.62 -1.72
N ALA A 180 -8.40 -24.65 -2.28
CA ALA A 180 -7.83 -25.49 -3.32
C ALA A 180 -8.55 -25.26 -4.63
N ALA A 181 -7.81 -25.32 -5.74
CA ALA A 181 -8.41 -25.44 -7.05
C ALA A 181 -9.24 -26.73 -7.16
N ASP A 182 -10.41 -26.65 -7.78
CA ASP A 182 -11.29 -27.80 -8.01
C ASP A 182 -10.70 -28.83 -8.98
N ARG A 183 -9.68 -28.46 -9.75
CA ARG A 183 -8.96 -29.29 -10.72
C ARG A 183 -7.51 -28.86 -10.86
N ALA A 184 -6.69 -29.71 -11.48
CA ALA A 184 -5.32 -29.35 -11.80
C ALA A 184 -5.29 -28.24 -12.86
N LEU A 185 -4.30 -27.36 -12.74
CA LEU A 185 -4.22 -26.16 -13.56
C LEU A 185 -2.86 -26.08 -14.21
N ILE A 186 -2.83 -26.26 -15.52
CA ILE A 186 -1.61 -26.09 -16.32
C ILE A 186 -0.48 -26.99 -15.76
N GLY A 187 -0.82 -28.19 -15.30
CA GLY A 187 0.08 -29.15 -14.67
C GLY A 187 -0.31 -29.47 -13.22
N PRO A 188 0.10 -28.67 -12.22
CA PRO A 188 -0.07 -29.01 -10.83
C PRO A 188 -1.46 -28.67 -10.28
N CYS A 189 -1.84 -29.37 -9.23
CA CYS A 189 -2.86 -28.91 -8.30
C CYS A 189 -2.29 -27.85 -7.38
N ILE A 190 -3.10 -26.87 -7.00
CA ILE A 190 -2.68 -25.74 -6.19
C ILE A 190 -3.68 -25.48 -5.07
N ALA A 191 -3.15 -25.08 -3.92
CA ALA A 191 -3.93 -24.55 -2.81
C ALA A 191 -3.18 -23.40 -2.13
N PHE A 192 -3.90 -22.52 -1.45
CA PHE A 192 -3.31 -21.42 -0.69
C PHE A 192 -4.22 -20.98 0.46
N GLU A 193 -3.62 -20.31 1.44
CA GLU A 193 -4.29 -19.86 2.66
C GLU A 193 -4.47 -18.34 2.67
N LEU A 194 -5.67 -17.88 2.99
CA LEU A 194 -5.98 -16.46 3.17
C LEU A 194 -6.33 -16.16 4.64
N GLY A 195 -5.73 -15.10 5.20
CA GLY A 195 -5.87 -14.72 6.60
C GLY A 195 -7.12 -13.89 6.96
N GLY A 196 -8.15 -13.83 6.09
CA GLY A 196 -9.36 -13.03 6.31
C GLY A 196 -9.23 -11.54 5.94
N ARG A 197 -8.00 -11.05 5.92
CA ARG A 197 -7.59 -9.77 5.35
C ARG A 197 -6.34 -10.04 4.54
N ALA A 198 -6.36 -9.70 3.26
CA ALA A 198 -5.18 -9.77 2.41
C ALA A 198 -4.75 -8.34 2.10
N SER A 199 -3.44 -8.11 2.14
CA SER A 199 -2.81 -6.83 1.87
C SER A 199 -1.75 -7.00 0.79
N VAL A 200 -1.47 -5.95 0.03
CA VAL A 200 -0.43 -6.00 -1.01
C VAL A 200 0.91 -6.41 -0.39
N GLY A 201 1.54 -7.46 -0.92
CA GLY A 201 2.84 -7.96 -0.49
C GLY A 201 2.80 -9.01 0.62
N ASP A 202 1.62 -9.38 1.14
CA ASP A 202 1.51 -10.42 2.16
C ASP A 202 2.01 -11.76 1.61
N ALA A 203 2.89 -12.41 2.39
CA ALA A 203 3.36 -13.76 2.11
C ALA A 203 2.34 -14.77 2.64
N VAL A 204 1.63 -15.43 1.73
CA VAL A 204 0.67 -16.49 2.08
C VAL A 204 1.31 -17.87 1.97
N ASN A 205 0.79 -18.83 2.72
CA ASN A 205 1.13 -20.23 2.51
C ASN A 205 0.47 -20.70 1.22
N ALA A 206 1.25 -21.34 0.36
CA ALA A 206 0.75 -22.02 -0.82
C ALA A 206 1.30 -23.44 -0.87
N TRP A 207 0.54 -24.31 -1.50
CA TRP A 207 0.87 -25.71 -1.71
C TRP A 207 0.66 -26.07 -3.17
N TRP A 208 1.50 -26.96 -3.67
CA TRP A 208 1.33 -27.54 -5.00
C TRP A 208 1.77 -29.01 -5.02
N TRP A 209 1.16 -29.79 -5.90
CA TRP A 209 1.47 -31.20 -6.11
C TRP A 209 1.05 -31.65 -7.52
N ASP A 210 1.64 -32.74 -8.00
CA ASP A 210 1.24 -33.36 -9.27
C ASP A 210 -0.01 -34.23 -9.07
N GLN A 211 -0.96 -34.05 -9.99
CA GLN A 211 -2.22 -34.81 -10.01
C GLN A 211 -2.01 -36.29 -10.31
N GLY A 212 -2.84 -37.13 -9.70
CA GLY A 212 -2.96 -38.53 -10.09
C GLY A 212 -3.62 -38.75 -11.45
N ALA A 213 -3.66 -40.01 -11.90
CA ALA A 213 -4.19 -40.40 -13.20
C ALA A 213 -5.69 -40.05 -13.41
N SER A 214 -6.43 -39.71 -12.35
CA SER A 214 -7.83 -39.31 -12.39
C SER A 214 -8.06 -37.87 -12.90
N GLY A 215 -7.03 -37.03 -12.91
CA GLY A 215 -7.13 -35.64 -13.35
C GLY A 215 -7.82 -34.68 -12.35
N ASP A 216 -8.21 -35.18 -11.18
CA ASP A 216 -8.77 -34.38 -10.08
C ASP A 216 -7.73 -34.12 -8.99
N CYS A 217 -7.89 -33.02 -8.26
CA CYS A 217 -6.99 -32.67 -7.15
C CYS A 217 -7.24 -33.48 -5.88
N SER A 218 -8.06 -34.54 -5.96
CA SER A 218 -8.39 -35.43 -4.85
C SER A 218 -7.36 -36.56 -4.69
N THR A 219 -6.65 -36.93 -5.76
CA THR A 219 -5.59 -37.94 -5.73
C THR A 219 -4.23 -37.33 -6.08
N ARG A 220 -3.16 -37.81 -5.43
CA ARG A 220 -1.81 -37.25 -5.57
C ARG A 220 -0.83 -38.31 -6.07
N THR A 221 0.05 -37.95 -6.99
CA THR A 221 1.20 -38.79 -7.41
C THR A 221 2.54 -38.28 -6.93
N SER A 222 2.57 -37.11 -6.29
CA SER A 222 3.77 -36.52 -5.68
C SER A 222 3.52 -36.15 -4.22
N ASP A 223 4.62 -35.92 -3.50
CA ASP A 223 4.57 -35.21 -2.23
C ASP A 223 4.03 -33.78 -2.43
N VAL A 224 3.40 -33.22 -1.40
CA VAL A 224 2.92 -31.84 -1.42
C VAL A 224 4.07 -30.91 -1.06
N VAL A 225 4.34 -29.96 -1.94
CA VAL A 225 5.36 -28.95 -1.71
C VAL A 225 4.70 -27.70 -1.15
N ARG A 226 5.16 -27.27 0.04
CA ARG A 226 4.78 -25.98 0.63
C ARG A 226 5.75 -24.90 0.19
N THR A 227 5.22 -23.77 -0.26
CA THR A 227 5.99 -22.58 -0.64
C THR A 227 5.38 -21.31 -0.06
N LYS A 228 6.14 -20.21 -0.14
CA LYS A 228 5.62 -18.86 0.14
C LYS A 228 5.19 -18.21 -1.17
N ALA A 229 3.91 -17.86 -1.25
CA ALA A 229 3.36 -17.12 -2.36
C ALA A 229 3.22 -15.64 -2.01
N ARG A 230 3.34 -14.78 -3.02
CA ARG A 230 3.15 -13.33 -2.88
C ARG A 230 1.73 -12.95 -3.25
N THR A 231 1.17 -11.96 -2.58
CA THR A 231 -0.16 -11.44 -2.92
C THR A 231 -0.09 -10.02 -3.49
N VAL A 232 -0.91 -9.75 -4.49
CA VAL A 232 -1.22 -8.40 -4.96
C VAL A 232 -2.72 -8.23 -4.87
N VAL A 233 -3.14 -7.21 -4.14
CA VAL A 233 -4.53 -6.93 -3.87
C VAL A 233 -4.98 -5.78 -4.76
N ALA A 234 -6.15 -5.94 -5.36
CA ALA A 234 -6.88 -4.91 -6.08
C ALA A 234 -8.30 -4.79 -5.50
N ALA A 235 -9.01 -3.73 -5.88
CA ALA A 235 -10.35 -3.41 -5.36
C ALA A 235 -11.33 -4.60 -5.36
N GLU A 236 -11.30 -5.45 -6.38
CA GLU A 236 -12.25 -6.56 -6.54
C GLU A 236 -11.59 -7.94 -6.70
N SER A 237 -10.26 -8.01 -6.59
CA SER A 237 -9.55 -9.28 -6.78
C SER A 237 -8.25 -9.37 -5.99
N ILE A 238 -7.83 -10.60 -5.70
CA ILE A 238 -6.55 -10.92 -5.09
C ILE A 238 -5.79 -11.77 -6.10
N ARG A 239 -4.59 -11.33 -6.47
CA ARG A 239 -3.64 -12.14 -7.22
C ARG A 239 -2.69 -12.82 -6.24
N VAL A 240 -2.57 -14.13 -6.33
CA VAL A 240 -1.59 -14.96 -5.60
C VAL A 240 -0.58 -15.49 -6.61
N THR A 241 0.69 -15.14 -6.44
CA THR A 241 1.81 -15.61 -7.27
C THR A 241 2.57 -16.69 -6.51
N ILE A 242 2.48 -17.93 -7.00
CA ILE A 242 3.03 -19.14 -6.40
C ILE A 242 4.28 -19.54 -7.19
N PRO A 243 5.48 -19.51 -6.58
CA PRO A 243 6.69 -20.01 -7.22
C PRO A 243 6.75 -21.54 -7.15
N ILE A 244 6.92 -22.17 -8.31
CA ILE A 244 7.08 -23.62 -8.48
C ILE A 244 8.49 -23.88 -9.03
N PRO A 245 9.41 -24.40 -8.21
CA PRO A 245 10.76 -24.71 -8.67
C PRO A 245 10.73 -25.81 -9.74
N LEU A 246 11.34 -25.54 -10.90
CA LEU A 246 11.55 -26.56 -11.94
C LEU A 246 12.93 -27.20 -11.77
N MET A 247 13.00 -28.50 -12.09
CA MET A 247 14.26 -29.22 -12.27
C MET A 247 15.09 -28.52 -13.36
N GLY A 248 16.11 -27.76 -12.96
CA GLY A 248 16.92 -26.92 -13.87
C GLY A 248 17.07 -25.46 -13.44
N GLY A 249 16.45 -25.05 -12.32
CA GLY A 249 16.76 -23.78 -11.64
C GLY A 249 16.04 -22.54 -12.17
N THR A 250 15.06 -22.70 -13.06
CA THR A 250 14.14 -21.61 -13.39
C THR A 250 12.80 -21.87 -12.70
N ASP A 251 12.43 -20.99 -11.77
CA ASP A 251 11.13 -21.08 -11.11
C ASP A 251 10.03 -20.75 -12.12
N ARG A 252 8.99 -21.57 -12.15
CA ARG A 252 7.74 -21.27 -12.85
C ARG A 252 6.82 -20.51 -11.90
N GLU A 253 6.34 -19.35 -12.31
CA GLU A 253 5.36 -18.60 -11.53
C GLU A 253 3.93 -18.94 -11.99
N ILE A 254 3.13 -19.49 -11.08
CA ILE A 254 1.69 -19.63 -11.28
C ILE A 254 0.98 -18.45 -10.63
N ASN A 255 0.20 -17.73 -11.43
CA ASN A 255 -0.60 -16.59 -11.00
C ASN A 255 -2.05 -17.01 -10.91
N VAL A 256 -2.62 -16.93 -9.70
CA VAL A 256 -4.03 -17.16 -9.42
C VAL A 256 -4.69 -15.82 -9.13
N VAL A 257 -5.58 -15.35 -10.01
CA VAL A 257 -6.37 -14.14 -9.76
C VAL A 257 -7.75 -14.56 -9.33
N VAL A 258 -8.15 -14.18 -8.11
CA VAL A 258 -9.39 -14.64 -7.48
C VAL A 258 -10.24 -13.45 -7.09
N GLY A 259 -11.53 -13.54 -7.40
CA GLY A 259 -12.54 -12.57 -7.01
C GLY A 259 -13.65 -13.24 -6.20
N ALA A 260 -14.41 -12.43 -5.47
CA ALA A 260 -15.64 -12.90 -4.87
C ALA A 260 -16.64 -13.30 -5.97
N SER A 261 -17.23 -14.48 -5.85
CA SER A 261 -18.30 -14.98 -6.71
C SER A 261 -19.44 -15.44 -5.81
N GLY A 262 -20.70 -15.33 -6.27
CA GLY A 262 -21.89 -15.56 -5.43
C GLY A 262 -21.86 -16.84 -4.58
N ASP A 263 -21.27 -17.91 -5.11
CA ASP A 263 -21.19 -19.24 -4.47
C ASP A 263 -19.77 -19.64 -4.02
N GLY A 264 -18.83 -18.68 -3.88
CA GLY A 264 -17.47 -18.93 -3.40
C GLY A 264 -16.38 -18.03 -4.00
N LEU A 265 -15.15 -18.55 -4.09
CA LEU A 265 -14.08 -17.89 -4.81
C LEU A 265 -13.98 -18.48 -6.23
N ALA A 266 -14.00 -17.61 -7.23
CA ALA A 266 -13.74 -18.00 -8.61
C ALA A 266 -12.61 -17.15 -9.16
N GLY A 267 -11.89 -17.68 -10.13
CA GLY A 267 -10.70 -17.00 -10.61
C GLY A 267 -10.17 -17.52 -11.93
N THR A 268 -9.03 -16.97 -12.31
CA THR A 268 -8.23 -17.43 -13.44
C THR A 268 -6.85 -17.81 -12.94
N VAL A 269 -6.33 -18.92 -13.43
CA VAL A 269 -4.95 -19.34 -13.19
C VAL A 269 -4.18 -19.25 -14.48
N SER A 270 -2.95 -18.75 -14.41
CA SER A 270 -2.08 -18.58 -15.57
C SER A 270 -0.61 -18.75 -15.21
N ASP A 271 0.21 -19.17 -16.16
CA ASP A 271 1.67 -19.30 -16.02
C ASP A 271 2.45 -18.37 -16.97
N GLY A 272 1.76 -17.40 -17.57
CA GLY A 272 2.28 -16.50 -18.59
C GLY A 272 2.21 -17.02 -20.03
N ARG A 273 1.90 -18.31 -20.24
CA ARG A 273 1.70 -18.90 -21.59
C ARG A 273 0.27 -19.37 -21.79
N GLU A 274 -0.31 -19.96 -20.74
CA GLU A 274 -1.66 -20.49 -20.76
C GLU A 274 -2.47 -19.87 -19.61
N SER A 275 -3.81 -19.91 -19.76
CA SER A 275 -4.73 -19.50 -18.71
C SER A 275 -5.98 -20.37 -18.68
N ALA A 276 -6.51 -20.61 -17.49
CA ALA A 276 -7.72 -21.40 -17.28
C ALA A 276 -8.57 -20.82 -16.14
N ALA A 277 -9.89 -20.81 -16.33
CA ALA A 277 -10.82 -20.47 -15.26
C ALA A 277 -10.84 -21.58 -14.20
N VAL A 278 -10.97 -21.20 -12.93
CA VAL A 278 -10.98 -22.12 -11.79
C VAL A 278 -12.08 -21.76 -10.80
N ARG A 279 -12.65 -22.79 -10.15
CA ARG A 279 -13.41 -22.60 -8.93
C ARG A 279 -12.52 -23.00 -7.75
N LEU A 280 -12.49 -22.15 -6.73
CA LEU A 280 -11.77 -22.43 -5.51
C LEU A 280 -12.72 -22.95 -4.45
N VAL A 281 -12.41 -24.14 -3.95
CA VAL A 281 -13.16 -24.79 -2.89
C VAL A 281 -12.41 -24.61 -1.58
N ARG A 282 -13.15 -24.26 -0.53
CA ARG A 282 -12.61 -24.21 0.82
C ARG A 282 -12.30 -25.64 1.29
N VAL A 283 -11.08 -25.86 1.77
CA VAL A 283 -10.65 -27.13 2.37
C VAL A 283 -10.26 -26.92 3.82
N SER A 284 -10.42 -27.95 4.65
CA SER A 284 -10.08 -27.89 6.08
C SER A 284 -8.57 -27.92 6.31
N GLU A 285 -7.83 -28.67 5.49
CA GLU A 285 -6.38 -28.79 5.57
C GLU A 285 -5.82 -29.25 4.21
N VAL A 286 -4.59 -28.84 3.91
CA VAL A 286 -3.78 -29.42 2.83
C VAL A 286 -2.69 -30.21 3.51
N ASP A 287 -2.97 -31.49 3.78
CA ASP A 287 -2.05 -32.36 4.50
C ASP A 287 -0.79 -32.58 3.65
N PRO A 288 0.40 -32.16 4.10
CA PRO A 288 1.64 -32.36 3.37
C PRO A 288 2.29 -33.72 3.59
N GLU A 289 1.80 -34.52 4.54
CA GLU A 289 2.41 -35.78 4.99
C GLU A 289 1.64 -37.04 4.57
N SER A 290 0.41 -36.93 4.08
CA SER A 290 -0.32 -38.09 3.54
C SER A 290 0.28 -38.58 2.22
N ARG A 291 0.99 -39.71 2.30
CA ARG A 291 1.24 -40.57 1.13
C ARG A 291 -0.05 -41.25 0.68
N PRO A 292 -0.23 -41.52 -0.62
CA PRO A 292 -1.30 -42.41 -1.07
C PRO A 292 -1.09 -43.79 -0.43
N VAL A 293 -2.05 -44.22 0.38
CA VAL A 293 -2.12 -45.61 0.85
C VAL A 293 -2.75 -46.43 -0.28
N PRO A 294 -2.12 -47.55 -0.71
CA PRO A 294 -2.54 -48.33 -1.88
C PRO A 294 -3.94 -48.93 -1.78
#